data_AF-A0A8C6KGW4-F1
#
_entry.id   AF-A0A8C6KGW4-F1
#
_cell.length_a   1.000
_cell.length_b   1.000
_cell.length_c   1.000
_cell.angle_alpha   90.00
_cell.angle_beta   90.00
_cell.angle_gamma   90.00
#
_symmetry.space_group_name_H-M   'P 1'
#
loop_
_entity.id
_entity.type
_entity.pdbx_description
1 polymer ?
#
loop_
_entity_poly.entity_id
_entity_poly.type
_entity_poly.pdbx_seq_one_letter_code
_entity_poly.pdbx_strand_id
1 'polypeptide(L)'
;TGGRGRLHTPLPVQHHGIGFRVTQSPQPETFAGEPGKCRCFLLLCELAFNRSPDTFVNDAIKISYIVSLLRGRALQWAEARSRQPTFLEGPFAAFLAEFKQIFDQSESPDRDY
;
A
#
# COMPACT_ATOMS: atom_id res chain seq x y z
N THR A 1 -0.64 -46.49 -60.59
CA THR A 1 0.66 -45.90 -61.00
C THR A 1 0.66 -44.43 -60.61
N GLY A 2 1.59 -44.03 -59.71
CA GLY A 2 1.95 -42.63 -59.36
C GLY A 2 0.90 -41.87 -58.53
N GLY A 3 1.15 -41.27 -57.37
CA GLY A 3 2.40 -40.87 -56.71
C GLY A 3 2.49 -39.35 -56.58
N ARG A 4 2.52 -38.86 -55.32
CA ARG A 4 2.94 -37.51 -54.84
C ARG A 4 1.89 -36.38 -55.01
N GLY A 5 1.70 -35.47 -54.06
CA GLY A 5 2.62 -35.02 -53.02
C GLY A 5 1.94 -34.48 -51.74
N ARG A 6 2.77 -34.47 -50.69
CA ARG A 6 2.53 -33.94 -49.35
C ARG A 6 2.10 -32.47 -49.39
N LEU A 7 0.99 -32.14 -48.73
CA LEU A 7 0.74 -30.80 -48.21
C LEU A 7 1.12 -30.81 -46.72
N HIS A 8 2.29 -30.27 -46.44
CA HIS A 8 2.80 -30.03 -45.10
C HIS A 8 2.16 -28.73 -44.60
N THR A 9 1.02 -28.84 -43.92
CA THR A 9 0.46 -27.72 -43.14
C THR A 9 1.37 -27.52 -41.92
N PRO A 10 1.97 -26.34 -41.72
CA PRO A 10 2.68 -26.07 -40.49
C PRO A 10 1.66 -26.03 -39.34
N LEU A 11 1.99 -26.74 -38.25
CA LEU A 11 1.24 -26.71 -37.00
C LEU A 11 1.11 -25.26 -36.51
N PRO A 12 -0.01 -24.88 -35.86
CA PRO A 12 -0.07 -23.59 -35.17
C PRO A 12 1.06 -23.57 -34.13
N VAL A 13 1.94 -22.58 -34.22
CA VAL A 13 2.91 -22.27 -33.16
C VAL A 13 2.09 -21.97 -31.91
N GLN A 14 2.02 -22.96 -31.01
CA GLN A 14 1.54 -22.79 -29.66
C GLN A 14 2.53 -21.84 -29.00
N HIS A 15 2.20 -20.54 -29.00
CA HIS A 15 3.01 -19.49 -28.40
C HIS A 15 2.97 -19.67 -26.87
N HIS A 16 3.74 -20.64 -26.37
CA HIS A 16 4.13 -20.74 -24.97
C HIS A 16 5.16 -19.66 -24.68
N GLY A 17 4.69 -18.41 -24.69
CA GLY A 17 5.46 -17.24 -24.31
C GLY A 17 4.88 -16.67 -23.05
N ILE A 18 5.24 -17.31 -21.93
CA ILE A 18 5.33 -16.73 -20.58
C ILE A 18 4.18 -15.76 -20.28
N GLY A 19 3.09 -16.29 -19.71
CA GLY A 19 2.23 -15.46 -18.89
C GLY A 19 3.13 -14.77 -17.88
N PHE A 20 3.35 -13.47 -18.05
CA PHE A 20 3.92 -12.64 -17.00
C PHE A 20 2.89 -12.74 -15.88
N ARG A 21 3.07 -13.73 -14.99
CA ARG A 21 2.55 -13.62 -13.65
C ARG A 21 3.23 -12.36 -13.15
N VAL A 22 2.53 -11.23 -13.30
CA VAL A 22 2.70 -10.12 -12.38
C VAL A 22 2.52 -10.82 -11.04
N THR A 23 3.62 -11.17 -10.38
CA THR A 23 3.59 -11.50 -8.97
C THR A 23 2.97 -10.26 -8.38
N GLN A 24 1.66 -10.34 -8.11
CA GLN A 24 0.91 -9.27 -7.50
C GLN A 24 1.72 -8.93 -6.26
N SER A 25 2.39 -7.78 -6.30
CA SER A 25 3.10 -7.28 -5.13
C SER A 25 2.09 -7.38 -4.00
N PRO A 26 2.42 -8.05 -2.87
CA PRO A 26 1.47 -8.22 -1.78
C PRO A 26 0.88 -6.84 -1.50
N GLN A 27 -0.45 -6.75 -1.51
CA GLN A 27 -1.12 -5.47 -1.34
C GLN A 27 -0.55 -4.82 -0.07
N PRO A 28 -0.19 -3.53 -0.13
CA PRO A 28 0.34 -2.85 1.03
C PRO A 28 -0.65 -2.99 2.19
N GLU A 29 -0.15 -3.30 3.38
CA GLU A 29 -0.98 -3.60 4.54
C GLU A 29 -1.88 -2.39 4.85
N THR A 30 -3.20 -2.62 4.84
CA THR A 30 -4.18 -1.58 5.15
C THR A 30 -4.41 -1.48 6.65
N PHE A 31 -4.72 -0.29 7.14
CA PHE A 31 -4.96 -0.03 8.56
C PHE A 31 -6.35 0.54 8.80
N ALA A 32 -7.16 -0.14 9.62
CA ALA A 32 -8.53 0.27 9.91
C ALA A 32 -8.67 1.13 11.19
N GLY A 33 -7.56 1.33 11.92
CA GLY A 33 -7.56 1.96 13.24
C GLY A 33 -7.59 0.94 14.38
N GLU A 34 -7.04 -0.26 14.19
CA GLU A 34 -6.97 -1.27 15.25
C GLU A 34 -5.96 -0.90 16.35
N PRO A 35 -6.34 -1.08 17.64
CA PRO A 35 -5.41 -0.86 18.75
C PRO A 35 -4.20 -1.81 18.63
N GLY A 36 -3.02 -1.32 19.02
CA GLY A 36 -1.78 -2.09 19.00
C GLY A 36 -1.14 -2.30 17.62
N LYS A 37 -1.84 -2.04 16.50
CA LYS A 37 -1.26 -2.20 15.14
C LYS A 37 -0.61 -0.95 14.56
N CYS A 38 -0.85 0.23 15.14
CA CYS A 38 -0.35 1.51 14.63
C CYS A 38 1.17 1.51 14.37
N ARG A 39 1.95 1.04 15.35
CA ARG A 39 3.42 0.99 15.23
C ARG A 39 3.90 0.09 14.10
N CYS A 40 3.30 -1.10 13.98
CA CYS A 40 3.62 -2.04 12.92
C CYS A 40 3.28 -1.47 11.54
N PHE A 41 2.10 -0.86 11.41
CA PHE A 41 1.68 -0.19 10.17
C PHE A 41 2.65 0.92 9.75
N LEU A 42 3.07 1.79 10.68
CA LEU A 42 4.03 2.86 10.37
C LEU A 42 5.41 2.32 9.99
N LEU A 43 5.87 1.24 10.64
CA LEU A 43 7.11 0.56 10.26
C LEU A 43 7.03 0.04 8.82
N LEU A 44 5.91 -0.58 8.42
CA LEU A 44 5.72 -1.05 7.04
C LEU A 44 5.75 0.11 6.02
N CYS A 45 5.15 1.25 6.38
CA CYS A 45 5.23 2.44 5.53
C CYS A 45 6.66 2.95 5.37
N GLU A 46 7.43 3.01 6.46
CA GLU A 46 8.84 3.43 6.43
C GLU A 46 9.69 2.49 5.55
N LEU A 47 9.47 1.17 5.67
CA LEU A 47 10.12 0.19 4.81
C LEU A 47 9.74 0.39 3.34
N ALA A 48 8.49 0.73 3.02
CA ALA A 48 8.08 1.05 1.66
C ALA A 48 8.80 2.30 1.13
N PHE A 49 8.95 3.33 1.95
CA PHE A 49 9.67 4.55 1.59
C PHE A 49 11.15 4.29 1.28
N ASN A 50 11.80 3.48 2.13
CA ASN A 50 13.21 3.13 1.96
C ASN A 50 13.47 2.23 0.74
N ARG A 51 12.48 1.46 0.30
CA ARG A 51 12.61 0.63 -0.92
C ARG A 51 12.56 1.46 -2.20
N SER A 52 11.88 2.60 -2.18
CA SER A 52 11.66 3.44 -3.36
C SER A 52 11.89 4.93 -3.06
N PRO A 53 13.11 5.33 -2.64
CA PRO A 53 13.38 6.72 -2.23
C PRO A 53 13.10 7.73 -3.33
N ASP A 54 13.33 7.37 -4.61
CA ASP A 54 13.03 8.21 -5.78
C ASP A 54 11.53 8.45 -6.00
N THR A 55 10.67 7.62 -5.41
CA THR A 55 9.21 7.82 -5.45
C THR A 55 8.75 8.71 -4.28
N PHE A 56 9.30 8.50 -3.09
CA PHE A 56 8.89 9.18 -1.86
C PHE A 56 9.74 10.41 -1.55
N VAL A 57 9.84 11.30 -2.55
CA VAL A 57 10.77 12.45 -2.55
C VAL A 57 10.35 13.60 -1.64
N ASN A 58 9.07 13.68 -1.27
CA ASN A 58 8.54 14.74 -0.43
C ASN A 58 7.50 14.20 0.56
N ASP A 59 7.17 15.05 1.54
CA ASP A 59 6.24 14.72 2.61
C ASP A 59 4.83 14.47 2.10
N ALA A 60 4.35 15.25 1.13
CA ALA A 60 3.01 15.09 0.57
C ALA A 60 2.78 13.71 -0.06
N ILE A 61 3.79 13.17 -0.76
CA ILE A 61 3.72 11.82 -1.35
C ILE A 61 3.68 10.75 -0.26
N LYS A 62 4.50 10.90 0.79
CA LYS A 62 4.50 9.97 1.94
C LYS A 62 3.16 9.98 2.68
N ILE A 63 2.62 11.16 2.95
CA ILE A 63 1.31 11.33 3.59
C ILE A 63 0.23 10.70 2.72
N SER A 64 0.20 11.01 1.42
CA SER A 64 -0.79 10.47 0.47
C SER A 64 -0.73 8.95 0.42
N TYR A 65 0.47 8.37 0.44
CA TYR A 65 0.65 6.91 0.52
C TYR A 65 0.02 6.33 1.78
N ILE A 66 0.34 6.87 2.96
CA ILE A 66 -0.26 6.40 4.22
C ILE A 66 -1.78 6.49 4.16
N VAL A 67 -2.32 7.63 3.72
CA VAL A 67 -3.77 7.86 3.60
C VAL A 67 -4.44 6.83 2.67
N SER A 68 -3.79 6.45 1.56
CA SER A 68 -4.32 5.45 0.63
C SER A 68 -4.49 4.05 1.25
N LEU A 69 -3.74 3.75 2.31
CA LEU A 69 -3.79 2.49 3.04
C LEU A 69 -4.81 2.48 4.19
N LEU A 70 -5.41 3.63 4.51
CA LEU A 70 -6.36 3.73 5.61
C LEU A 70 -7.72 3.13 5.24
N ARG A 71 -8.34 2.46 6.20
CA ARG A 71 -9.69 1.89 6.12
C ARG A 71 -10.45 2.25 7.40
N GLY A 72 -11.73 1.91 7.46
CA GLY A 72 -12.54 2.01 8.68
C GLY A 72 -12.42 3.37 9.40
N ARG A 73 -12.15 3.32 10.71
CA ARG A 73 -12.03 4.54 11.55
C ARG A 73 -10.83 5.39 11.18
N ALA A 74 -9.74 4.78 10.73
CA ALA A 74 -8.57 5.53 10.29
C ALA A 74 -8.85 6.37 9.03
N LEU A 75 -9.62 5.82 8.08
CA LEU A 75 -10.03 6.57 6.90
C LEU A 75 -11.02 7.70 7.25
N GLN A 76 -11.95 7.45 8.18
CA GLN A 76 -12.88 8.47 8.68
C GLN A 76 -12.14 9.64 9.34
N TRP A 77 -11.09 9.36 10.11
CA TRP A 77 -10.21 10.39 10.66
C TRP A 77 -9.52 11.20 9.55
N ALA A 78 -8.98 10.53 8.52
CA ALA A 78 -8.33 11.21 7.40
C ALA A 78 -9.32 12.09 6.61
N GLU A 79 -10.54 11.62 6.38
CA GLU A 79 -11.60 12.41 5.74
C GLU A 79 -11.92 13.68 6.54
N ALA A 80 -12.08 13.57 7.87
CA ALA A 80 -12.29 14.71 8.74
C ALA A 80 -11.10 15.70 8.71
N ARG A 81 -9.86 15.17 8.70
CA ARG A 81 -8.63 15.98 8.68
C ARG A 81 -8.39 16.66 7.34
N SER A 82 -8.86 16.08 6.22
CA SER A 82 -8.68 16.62 4.86
C SER A 82 -9.30 18.00 4.62
N ARG A 83 -10.22 18.42 5.51
CA ARG A 83 -10.83 19.76 5.48
C ARG A 83 -9.85 20.88 5.83
N GLN A 84 -8.70 20.54 6.40
CA GLN A 84 -7.65 21.48 6.74
C GLN A 84 -6.64 21.57 5.59
N PRO A 85 -6.24 22.78 5.15
CA PRO A 85 -5.35 22.95 4.00
C PRO A 85 -3.97 22.31 4.22
N THR A 86 -3.53 22.21 5.48
CA THR A 86 -2.23 21.64 5.85
C THR A 86 -2.19 20.11 5.88
N PHE A 87 -3.28 19.42 5.53
CA PHE A 87 -3.34 17.96 5.68
C PHE A 87 -2.31 17.20 4.83
N LEU A 88 -2.21 17.53 3.55
CA LEU A 88 -1.23 16.91 2.63
C LEU A 88 0.02 17.77 2.44
N GLU A 89 -0.08 19.08 2.63
CA GLU A 89 1.02 20.03 2.41
C GLU A 89 1.85 20.31 3.67
N GLY A 90 1.43 19.76 4.81
CA GLY A 90 2.15 19.88 6.08
C GLY A 90 3.39 18.98 6.18
N PRO A 91 4.28 19.24 7.15
CA PRO A 91 5.46 18.41 7.38
C PRO A 91 5.05 17.00 7.84
N PHE A 92 5.72 15.98 7.29
CA PHE A 92 5.43 14.58 7.56
C PHE A 92 5.52 14.23 9.06
N ALA A 93 6.45 14.88 9.77
CA ALA A 93 6.60 14.72 11.21
C ALA A 93 5.36 15.17 12.01
N ALA A 94 4.73 16.28 11.62
CA ALA A 94 3.51 16.75 12.28
C ALA A 94 2.34 15.80 12.02
N PHE A 95 2.20 15.34 10.77
CA PHE A 95 1.22 14.32 10.41
C PHE A 95 1.38 13.05 11.27
N LEU A 96 2.62 12.53 11.40
CA LEU A 96 2.88 11.35 12.22
C LEU A 96 2.60 11.57 13.71
N ALA A 97 2.89 12.76 14.24
CA ALA A 97 2.60 13.09 15.64
C ALA A 97 1.09 13.04 15.91
N GLU A 98 0.28 13.68 15.05
CA GLU A 98 -1.18 13.64 15.15
C GLU A 98 -1.73 12.22 14.97
N PHE A 99 -1.21 11.48 13.97
CA PHE A 99 -1.62 10.10 13.70
C PHE A 99 -1.36 9.19 14.91
N LYS A 100 -0.17 9.28 15.51
CA LYS A 100 0.20 8.49 16.70
C LYS A 100 -0.63 8.89 17.92
N GLN A 101 -0.92 10.17 18.12
CA GLN A 101 -1.76 10.61 19.24
C GLN A 101 -3.14 9.92 19.25
N ILE A 102 -3.67 9.62 18.07
CA ILE A 102 -5.01 9.05 17.90
C ILE A 102 -4.96 7.51 17.87
N PHE A 103 -3.97 6.93 17.21
CA PHE A 103 -3.94 5.48 16.94
C PHE A 103 -2.89 4.69 17.73
N ASP A 104 -1.90 5.35 18.36
CA ASP A 104 -0.87 4.69 19.20
C ASP A 104 -1.28 4.61 20.68
N GLN A 105 -2.57 4.76 20.98
CA GLN A 105 -3.07 4.52 22.33
C GLN A 105 -3.00 3.02 22.60
N SER A 106 -1.95 2.59 23.31
CA SER A 106 -1.94 1.29 23.97
C SER A 106 -3.16 1.24 24.87
N GLU A 107 -3.95 0.18 24.77
CA GLU A 107 -5.03 -0.11 25.71
C GLU A 107 -4.54 0.24 27.11
N SER A 108 -5.07 1.34 27.67
CA SER A 108 -4.75 1.74 29.02
C SER A 108 -5.03 0.50 29.86
N PRO A 109 -4.05 -0.09 30.57
CA PRO A 109 -4.37 -1.20 31.44
C PRO A 109 -5.42 -0.65 32.39
N ASP A 110 -6.61 -1.22 32.29
CA ASP A 110 -7.77 -0.86 33.07
C ASP A 110 -7.28 -0.74 34.52
N ARG A 111 -7.48 0.46 35.09
CA ARG A 111 -7.18 0.69 36.50
C ARG A 111 -8.24 -0.06 37.30
N ASP A 112 -8.05 -1.36 37.41
CA ASP A 112 -8.72 -2.19 38.40
C ASP A 112 -7.85 -2.14 39.67
N TYR A 113 -8.12 -1.13 40.51
CA TYR A 113 -7.71 -1.09 41.91
C TYR A 113 -8.79 -0.41 42.75
#